data_AF-A0A069DQA1-F1
#
_entry.id   AF-A0A069DQA1-F1
#
_cell.length_a   1.000
_cell.length_b   1.000
_cell.length_c   1.000
_cell.angle_alpha   90.00
_cell.angle_beta   90.00
_cell.angle_gamma   90.00
#
_symmetry.space_group_name_H-M   'P 1'
#
loop_
_entity.id
_entity.type
_entity.pdbx_description
1 polymer ?
#
loop_
_entity_poly.entity_id
_entity_poly.type
_entity_poly.pdbx_seq_one_letter_code
_entity_poly.pdbx_strand_id
1 'polypeptide(L)'
;ENLEKAFWNYFNYLPHHVSKWNQSVKEGFPYLRAFKNQVNQYKLVKRKKWSDEMLLKKFPDVESKLLEKIILGIEQEMFALRRIQNILATLNRELFQKHEALTKCANNALTLEFTSKGTILPPVWQLIELAENSKNYYAASYFQLEVALCSLKYEDQLTVIEVENTILEISKTNNEIKDILALTAFCRE
;
A
#
# COMPACT_ATOMS: atom_id res chain seq x y z
N GLU A 1 8.56 -15.69 -26.08
CA GLU A 1 8.00 -14.31 -26.07
C GLU A 1 9.07 -13.36 -26.58
N ASN A 2 8.72 -12.30 -27.32
CA ASN A 2 9.69 -11.29 -27.77
C ASN A 2 9.81 -10.20 -26.69
N LEU A 3 11.03 -9.69 -26.47
CA LEU A 3 11.37 -8.67 -25.47
C LEU A 3 10.49 -7.41 -25.59
N GLU A 4 10.22 -6.95 -26.81
CA GLU A 4 9.32 -5.82 -27.06
C GLU A 4 7.94 -6.04 -26.45
N LYS A 5 7.33 -7.21 -26.70
CA LYS A 5 6.04 -7.58 -26.12
C LYS A 5 6.09 -7.64 -24.59
N ALA A 6 7.21 -8.07 -24.01
CA ALA A 6 7.38 -8.11 -22.56
C ALA A 6 7.44 -6.70 -21.95
N PHE A 7 8.13 -5.75 -22.61
CA PHE A 7 8.10 -4.34 -22.21
C PHE A 7 6.70 -3.74 -22.32
N TRP A 8 5.99 -3.98 -23.42
CA TRP A 8 4.63 -3.49 -23.60
C TRP A 8 3.71 -4.05 -22.52
N ASN A 9 3.79 -5.35 -22.23
CA ASN A 9 3.01 -5.98 -21.16
C ASN A 9 3.27 -5.37 -19.78
N TYR A 10 4.52 -5.02 -19.48
CA TYR A 10 4.89 -4.40 -18.21
C TYR A 10 4.44 -2.94 -18.14
N PHE A 11 4.86 -2.11 -19.10
CA PHE A 11 4.61 -0.66 -19.07
C PHE A 11 3.17 -0.28 -19.41
N ASN A 12 2.39 -1.13 -20.09
CA ASN A 12 0.94 -0.92 -20.21
C ASN A 12 0.20 -1.26 -18.92
N TYR A 13 0.74 -2.17 -18.11
CA TYR A 13 0.15 -2.51 -16.82
C TYR A 13 0.52 -1.51 -15.72
N LEU A 14 1.73 -0.94 -15.73
CA LEU A 14 2.22 -0.06 -14.68
C LEU A 14 1.26 1.10 -14.33
N PRO A 15 0.64 1.83 -15.28
CA PRO A 15 -0.35 2.87 -14.96
C PRO A 15 -1.57 2.33 -14.21
N HIS A 16 -2.05 1.14 -14.59
CA HIS A 16 -3.15 0.47 -13.89
C HIS A 16 -2.76 0.13 -12.46
N HIS A 17 -1.57 -0.43 -12.26
CA HIS A 17 -1.01 -0.70 -10.94
C HIS A 17 -0.97 0.58 -10.08
N VAL A 18 -0.39 1.66 -10.61
CA VAL A 18 -0.27 2.95 -9.91
C VAL A 18 -1.65 3.51 -9.51
N SER A 19 -2.60 3.50 -10.46
CA SER A 19 -3.96 3.97 -10.21
C SER A 19 -4.64 3.16 -9.11
N LYS A 20 -4.57 1.82 -9.20
CA LYS A 20 -5.24 0.94 -8.25
C LYS A 20 -4.59 0.98 -6.87
N TRP A 21 -3.26 1.10 -6.81
CA TRP A 21 -2.50 1.31 -5.58
C TRP A 21 -2.99 2.58 -4.87
N ASN A 22 -2.94 3.71 -5.55
CA ASN A 22 -3.34 5.01 -5.00
C ASN A 22 -4.81 5.01 -4.54
N GLN A 23 -5.70 4.41 -5.32
CA GLN A 23 -7.09 4.24 -4.94
C GLN A 23 -7.24 3.42 -3.66
N SER A 24 -6.57 2.27 -3.58
CA SER A 24 -6.68 1.35 -2.43
C SER A 24 -6.13 1.98 -1.14
N VAL A 25 -5.01 2.71 -1.24
CA VAL A 25 -4.47 3.48 -0.11
C VAL A 25 -5.44 4.58 0.31
N LYS A 26 -6.05 5.29 -0.65
CA LYS A 26 -7.03 6.34 -0.37
C LYS A 26 -8.28 5.81 0.34
N GLU A 27 -8.75 4.63 -0.08
CA GLU A 27 -9.86 3.91 0.57
C GLU A 27 -9.52 3.48 2.01
N GLY A 28 -8.24 3.45 2.38
CA GLY A 28 -7.74 3.17 3.73
C GLY A 28 -7.84 4.29 4.74
N PHE A 29 -7.84 5.55 4.30
CA PHE A 29 -7.83 6.69 5.23
C PHE A 29 -9.03 6.75 6.19
N PRO A 30 -10.27 6.44 5.77
CA PRO A 30 -11.41 6.38 6.68
C PRO A 30 -11.19 5.38 7.82
N TYR A 31 -10.70 4.17 7.51
CA TYR A 31 -10.45 3.13 8.50
C TYR A 31 -9.30 3.50 9.45
N LEU A 32 -8.24 4.11 8.94
CA LEU A 32 -7.15 4.64 9.76
C LEU A 32 -7.66 5.71 10.75
N ARG A 33 -8.52 6.63 10.29
CA ARG A 33 -9.11 7.67 11.15
C ARG A 33 -10.03 7.05 12.20
N ALA A 34 -10.86 6.09 11.83
CA ALA A 34 -11.75 5.40 12.74
C ALA A 34 -10.95 4.60 13.79
N PHE A 35 -9.93 3.87 13.36
CA PHE A 35 -9.00 3.16 14.24
C PHE A 35 -8.37 4.10 15.28
N LYS A 36 -7.84 5.25 14.86
CA LYS A 36 -7.29 6.28 15.77
C LYS A 36 -8.32 6.76 16.79
N ASN A 37 -9.56 6.98 16.36
CA ASN A 37 -10.64 7.38 17.25
C ASN A 37 -10.95 6.30 18.28
N GLN A 38 -11.01 5.03 17.87
CA GLN A 38 -11.23 3.90 18.79
C GLN A 38 -10.09 3.76 19.80
N VAL A 39 -8.84 3.88 19.37
CA VAL A 39 -7.67 3.89 20.25
C VAL A 39 -7.74 5.01 21.30
N ASN A 40 -8.14 6.20 20.88
CA ASN A 40 -8.30 7.33 21.79
C ASN A 40 -9.43 7.08 22.81
N GLN A 41 -10.57 6.54 22.36
CA GLN A 41 -11.67 6.16 23.25
C GLN A 41 -11.23 5.09 24.26
N TYR A 42 -10.49 4.07 23.83
CA TYR A 42 -9.94 3.04 24.71
C TYR A 42 -9.09 3.66 25.83
N LYS A 43 -8.18 4.56 25.48
CA LYS A 43 -7.32 5.27 26.45
C LYS A 43 -8.13 6.13 27.41
N LEU A 44 -9.14 6.84 26.92
CA LEU A 44 -9.99 7.70 27.75
C LEU A 44 -10.80 6.87 28.75
N VAL A 45 -11.39 5.76 28.30
CA VAL A 45 -12.17 4.87 29.16
C VAL A 45 -11.29 4.23 30.23
N LYS A 46 -10.11 3.71 29.88
CA LYS A 46 -9.17 3.12 30.85
C LYS A 46 -8.65 4.11 31.90
N ARG A 47 -8.51 5.39 31.54
CA ARG A 47 -8.00 6.43 32.46
C ARG A 47 -9.10 7.01 33.36
N LYS A 48 -10.37 6.87 32.98
CA LYS A 48 -11.47 7.46 33.71
C LYS A 48 -11.68 6.70 35.01
N LYS A 49 -11.69 7.43 36.14
CA LYS A 49 -12.19 6.90 37.40
C LYS A 49 -13.72 6.93 37.35
N TRP A 50 -14.33 5.76 37.34
CA TRP A 50 -15.78 5.60 37.39
C TRP A 50 -16.24 5.80 38.84
N SER A 51 -16.72 7.00 39.15
CA SER A 51 -17.13 7.38 40.52
C SER A 51 -18.61 7.75 40.65
N ASP A 52 -19.38 7.65 39.55
CA ASP A 52 -20.82 7.89 39.59
C ASP A 52 -21.53 6.66 40.17
N GLU A 53 -21.79 6.70 41.48
CA GLU A 53 -22.43 5.60 42.22
C GLU A 53 -23.84 5.27 41.68
N MET A 54 -24.59 6.25 41.19
CA MET A 54 -25.92 6.00 40.63
C MET A 54 -25.81 5.26 39.29
N LEU A 55 -24.86 5.66 38.44
CA LEU A 55 -24.58 4.96 37.19
C LEU A 55 -24.11 3.53 37.44
N LEU A 56 -23.15 3.34 38.35
CA LEU A 56 -22.57 2.03 38.66
C LEU A 56 -23.56 1.10 39.36
N LYS A 57 -24.47 1.63 40.18
CA LYS A 57 -25.54 0.83 40.79
C LYS A 57 -26.54 0.33 39.74
N LYS A 58 -26.84 1.14 38.71
CA LYS A 58 -27.78 0.79 37.64
C LYS A 58 -27.15 -0.05 36.54
N PHE A 59 -25.86 0.15 36.28
CA PHE A 59 -25.07 -0.52 35.24
C PHE A 59 -23.69 -0.91 35.79
N PRO A 60 -23.61 -1.98 36.58
CA PRO A 60 -22.37 -2.37 37.26
C PRO A 60 -21.26 -2.80 36.30
N ASP A 61 -21.60 -3.16 35.06
CA ASP A 61 -20.68 -3.64 34.03
C ASP A 61 -20.45 -2.62 32.90
N VAL A 62 -20.85 -1.35 33.10
CA VAL A 62 -20.79 -0.30 32.07
C VAL A 62 -19.37 -0.09 31.52
N GLU A 63 -18.36 -0.12 32.39
CA GLU A 63 -16.96 0.03 32.00
C GLU A 63 -16.51 -1.13 31.12
N SER A 64 -16.73 -2.37 31.59
CA SER A 64 -16.35 -3.59 30.87
C SER A 64 -17.00 -3.66 29.50
N LYS A 65 -18.32 -3.44 29.43
CA LYS A 65 -19.08 -3.44 28.17
C LYS A 65 -18.64 -2.35 27.20
N LEU A 66 -18.28 -1.17 27.73
CA LEU A 66 -17.79 -0.08 26.90
C LEU A 66 -16.41 -0.38 26.33
N LEU A 67 -15.51 -0.93 27.15
CA LEU A 67 -14.19 -1.38 26.71
C LEU A 67 -14.29 -2.47 25.65
N GLU A 68 -15.13 -3.48 25.88
CA GLU A 68 -15.38 -4.56 24.92
C GLU A 68 -15.87 -4.02 23.57
N LYS A 69 -16.85 -3.11 23.59
CA LYS A 69 -17.35 -2.47 22.36
C LYS A 69 -16.26 -1.70 21.61
N ILE A 70 -15.39 -1.00 22.33
CA ILE A 70 -14.26 -0.27 21.72
C ILE A 70 -13.26 -1.24 21.12
N ILE A 71 -12.90 -2.32 21.82
CA ILE A 71 -11.98 -3.35 21.33
C ILE A 71 -12.51 -3.99 20.04
N LEU A 72 -13.79 -4.36 20.01
CA LEU A 72 -14.44 -4.88 18.80
C LEU A 72 -14.37 -3.86 17.65
N GLY A 73 -14.53 -2.57 17.94
CA GLY A 73 -14.33 -1.50 16.97
C GLY A 73 -12.89 -1.47 16.44
N ILE A 74 -11.88 -1.53 17.32
CA ILE A 74 -10.47 -1.58 16.93
C ILE A 74 -10.21 -2.77 16.00
N GLU A 75 -10.71 -3.96 16.33
CA GLU A 75 -10.54 -5.18 15.54
C GLU A 75 -11.18 -5.05 14.14
N GLN A 76 -12.37 -4.46 14.05
CA GLN A 76 -13.05 -4.21 12.78
C GLN A 76 -12.23 -3.27 11.87
N GLU A 77 -11.72 -2.18 12.41
CA GLU A 77 -10.89 -1.25 11.64
C GLU A 77 -9.56 -1.87 11.23
N MET A 78 -8.93 -2.66 12.11
CA MET A 78 -7.72 -3.42 11.78
C MET A 78 -7.97 -4.44 10.66
N PHE A 79 -9.11 -5.13 10.69
CA PHE A 79 -9.49 -6.06 9.64
C PHE A 79 -9.63 -5.34 8.28
N ALA A 80 -10.25 -4.16 8.28
CA ALA A 80 -10.35 -3.34 7.07
C ALA A 80 -8.98 -2.88 6.53
N LEU A 81 -8.06 -2.47 7.42
CA LEU A 81 -6.68 -2.12 7.04
C LEU A 81 -5.91 -3.32 6.46
N ARG A 82 -6.05 -4.51 7.05
CA ARG A 82 -5.46 -5.75 6.52
C ARG A 82 -6.04 -6.14 5.16
N ARG A 83 -7.32 -5.87 4.92
CA ARG A 83 -7.92 -6.08 3.59
C ARG A 83 -7.23 -5.22 2.52
N ILE A 84 -6.91 -3.97 2.85
CA ILE A 84 -6.16 -3.08 1.94
C ILE A 84 -4.76 -3.61 1.72
N GLN A 85 -4.05 -4.01 2.78
CA GLN A 85 -2.74 -4.65 2.67
C GLN A 85 -2.76 -5.86 1.71
N ASN A 86 -3.77 -6.73 1.82
CA ASN A 86 -3.93 -7.90 0.92
C ASN A 86 -4.14 -7.51 -0.55
N ILE A 87 -4.88 -6.42 -0.80
CA ILE A 87 -5.05 -5.88 -2.15
C ILE A 87 -3.69 -5.41 -2.69
N LEU A 88 -2.93 -4.66 -1.90
CA LEU A 88 -1.60 -4.19 -2.30
C LEU A 88 -0.61 -5.34 -2.52
N ALA A 89 -0.66 -6.38 -1.68
CA ALA A 89 0.14 -7.60 -1.87
C ALA A 89 -0.16 -8.27 -3.22
N THR A 90 -1.44 -8.33 -3.60
CA THR A 90 -1.87 -8.90 -4.88
C THR A 90 -1.36 -8.07 -6.06
N LEU A 91 -1.46 -6.74 -5.97
CA LEU A 91 -0.94 -5.82 -6.97
C LEU A 91 0.57 -5.97 -7.16
N ASN A 92 1.32 -6.11 -6.06
CA ASN A 92 2.75 -6.34 -6.08
C ASN A 92 3.10 -7.67 -6.73
N ARG A 93 2.40 -8.75 -6.37
CA ARG A 93 2.63 -10.06 -6.98
C ARG A 93 2.44 -10.01 -8.50
N GLU A 94 1.40 -9.34 -8.99
CA GLU A 94 1.18 -9.21 -10.43
C GLU A 94 2.25 -8.36 -11.13
N LEU A 95 2.69 -7.26 -10.51
CA LEU A 95 3.79 -6.45 -11.03
C LEU A 95 5.10 -7.25 -11.11
N PHE A 96 5.38 -8.05 -10.08
CA PHE A 96 6.55 -8.95 -10.03
C PHE A 96 6.51 -10.01 -11.13
N GLN A 97 5.37 -10.64 -11.36
CA GLN A 97 5.21 -11.64 -12.42
C GLN A 97 5.50 -11.05 -13.80
N LYS A 98 4.99 -9.84 -14.07
CA LYS A 98 5.25 -9.12 -15.33
C LYS A 98 6.71 -8.72 -15.45
N HIS A 99 7.33 -8.27 -14.36
CA HIS A 99 8.75 -7.97 -14.32
C HIS A 99 9.61 -9.22 -14.59
N GLU A 100 9.29 -10.36 -13.97
CA GLU A 100 10.02 -11.61 -14.16
C GLU A 100 9.97 -12.09 -15.62
N ALA A 101 8.80 -11.97 -16.26
CA ALA A 101 8.65 -12.26 -17.70
C ALA A 101 9.53 -11.35 -18.56
N LEU A 102 9.60 -10.05 -18.24
CA LEU A 102 10.49 -9.09 -18.88
C LEU A 102 11.97 -9.48 -18.68
N THR A 103 12.41 -9.74 -17.45
CA THR A 103 13.79 -10.13 -17.15
C THR A 103 14.19 -11.41 -17.88
N LYS A 104 13.30 -12.42 -17.94
CA LYS A 104 13.53 -13.66 -18.71
C LYS A 104 13.74 -13.38 -20.20
N CYS A 105 12.96 -12.48 -20.79
CA CYS A 105 13.13 -12.11 -22.19
C CYS A 105 14.41 -11.29 -22.41
N ALA A 106 14.75 -10.38 -21.49
CA ALA A 106 15.92 -9.52 -21.58
C ALA A 106 17.23 -10.32 -21.53
N ASN A 107 17.32 -11.32 -20.64
CA ASN A 107 18.51 -12.17 -20.52
C ASN A 107 18.75 -13.07 -21.75
N ASN A 108 17.70 -13.37 -22.50
CA ASN A 108 17.77 -14.21 -23.71
C ASN A 108 17.98 -13.39 -25.00
N ALA A 109 17.85 -12.06 -24.93
CA ALA A 109 17.97 -11.18 -26.09
C ALA A 109 19.44 -10.72 -26.27
N LEU A 110 20.20 -11.48 -27.05
CA LEU A 110 21.46 -11.01 -27.62
C LEU A 110 21.15 -9.92 -28.66
N THR A 111 21.27 -8.65 -28.25
CA THR A 111 21.20 -7.45 -29.11
C THR A 111 19.95 -7.33 -29.99
N LEU A 112 18.93 -6.61 -29.50
CA LEU A 112 17.79 -6.17 -30.31
C LEU A 112 17.79 -4.65 -30.43
N GLU A 113 17.78 -4.16 -31.68
CA GLU A 113 17.40 -2.79 -32.01
C GLU A 113 15.89 -2.64 -31.77
N PHE A 114 15.52 -1.80 -30.81
CA PHE A 114 14.12 -1.45 -30.58
C PHE A 114 13.66 -0.56 -31.75
N THR A 115 12.83 -1.11 -32.64
CA THR A 115 12.34 -0.36 -33.80
C THR A 115 11.02 0.31 -33.44
N SER A 116 11.01 1.63 -33.26
CA SER A 116 9.76 2.40 -33.34
C SER A 116 9.77 3.31 -34.55
N LYS A 117 8.58 3.46 -35.14
CA LYS A 117 8.33 4.35 -36.27
C LYS A 117 8.34 5.81 -35.80
N GLY A 118 9.53 6.41 -35.72
CA GLY A 118 9.69 7.87 -35.64
C GLY A 118 9.77 8.49 -34.24
N THR A 119 9.73 7.71 -33.16
CA THR A 119 9.88 8.20 -31.78
C THR A 119 11.28 7.88 -31.26
N ILE A 120 11.96 8.87 -30.65
CA ILE A 120 13.23 8.61 -29.95
C ILE A 120 12.90 7.78 -28.71
N LEU A 121 13.25 6.51 -28.74
CA LEU A 121 13.03 5.59 -27.64
C LEU A 121 14.19 5.61 -26.65
N PRO A 122 13.92 5.47 -25.34
CA PRO A 122 14.96 5.11 -24.40
C PRO A 122 15.65 3.82 -24.83
N PRO A 123 16.98 3.71 -24.70
CA PRO A 123 17.69 2.46 -24.98
C PRO A 123 17.20 1.33 -24.07
N VAL A 124 17.29 0.09 -24.55
CA VAL A 124 16.76 -1.11 -23.87
C VAL A 124 17.23 -1.23 -22.42
N TRP A 125 18.50 -0.97 -22.15
CA TRP A 125 19.04 -1.03 -20.79
C TRP A 125 18.34 -0.05 -19.84
N GLN A 126 17.96 1.14 -20.33
CA GLN A 126 17.24 2.13 -19.54
C GLN A 126 15.81 1.67 -19.27
N LEU A 127 15.15 1.04 -20.23
CA LEU A 127 13.82 0.46 -20.02
C LEU A 127 13.84 -0.66 -18.97
N ILE A 128 14.89 -1.50 -18.95
CA ILE A 128 15.07 -2.52 -17.90
C ILE A 128 15.23 -1.84 -16.53
N GLU A 129 16.07 -0.81 -16.45
CA GLU A 129 16.29 -0.06 -15.21
C GLU A 129 15.00 0.60 -14.69
N LEU A 130 14.21 1.23 -15.56
CA LEU A 130 12.92 1.84 -15.18
C LEU A 130 11.93 0.79 -14.67
N ALA A 131 11.90 -0.40 -15.26
CA ALA A 131 11.06 -1.51 -14.79
C ALA A 131 11.51 -2.05 -13.42
N GLU A 132 12.82 -2.19 -13.21
CA GLU A 132 13.38 -2.62 -11.93
C GLU A 132 13.11 -1.57 -10.83
N ASN A 133 13.31 -0.28 -11.13
CA ASN A 133 13.07 0.82 -10.20
C ASN A 133 11.60 0.90 -9.76
N SER A 134 10.67 0.82 -10.71
CA SER A 134 9.23 0.83 -10.38
C SER A 134 8.81 -0.40 -9.58
N LYS A 135 9.30 -1.60 -9.91
CA LYS A 135 9.08 -2.82 -9.12
C LYS A 135 9.60 -2.66 -7.69
N ASN A 136 10.84 -2.20 -7.53
CA ASN A 136 11.48 -2.05 -6.21
C ASN A 136 10.81 -1.01 -5.33
N TYR A 137 10.37 0.10 -5.93
CA TYR A 137 9.60 1.12 -5.21
C TYR A 137 8.34 0.52 -4.56
N TYR A 138 7.50 -0.16 -5.35
CA TYR A 138 6.26 -0.74 -4.83
C TYR A 138 6.50 -1.92 -3.88
N ALA A 139 7.58 -2.68 -4.07
CA ALA A 139 8.01 -3.70 -3.13
C ALA A 139 8.36 -3.09 -1.77
N ALA A 140 9.16 -2.02 -1.75
CA ALA A 140 9.58 -1.33 -0.55
C ALA A 140 8.37 -0.69 0.18
N SER A 141 7.50 0.01 -0.56
CA SER A 141 6.29 0.61 0.01
C SER A 141 5.36 -0.42 0.65
N TYR A 142 5.17 -1.58 0.01
CA TYR A 142 4.38 -2.66 0.59
C TYR A 142 5.03 -3.24 1.84
N PHE A 143 6.34 -3.50 1.81
CA PHE A 143 7.06 -4.07 2.93
C PHE A 143 7.01 -3.15 4.16
N GLN A 144 7.19 -1.84 3.96
CA GLN A 144 7.02 -0.85 5.03
C GLN A 144 5.63 -0.92 5.67
N LEU A 145 4.57 -0.98 4.85
CA LEU A 145 3.20 -1.12 5.35
C LEU A 145 3.00 -2.43 6.13
N GLU A 146 3.53 -3.54 5.61
CA GLU A 146 3.43 -4.85 6.27
C GLU A 146 4.10 -4.84 7.65
N VAL A 147 5.31 -4.29 7.75
CA VAL A 147 6.03 -4.16 9.02
C VAL A 147 5.26 -3.28 10.00
N ALA A 148 4.72 -2.14 9.54
CA ALA A 148 3.97 -1.22 10.39
C ALA A 148 2.68 -1.88 10.92
N LEU A 149 1.92 -2.57 10.06
CA LEU A 149 0.69 -3.25 10.47
C LEU A 149 0.94 -4.47 11.37
N CYS A 150 2.04 -5.20 11.17
CA CYS A 150 2.42 -6.32 12.04
C CYS A 150 2.90 -5.86 13.42
N SER A 151 3.54 -4.68 13.49
CA SER A 151 4.04 -4.09 14.73
C SER A 151 2.97 -3.33 15.53
N LEU A 152 1.78 -3.14 14.94
CA LEU A 152 0.71 -2.33 15.50
C LEU A 152 0.20 -2.88 16.83
N LYS A 153 0.41 -2.11 17.90
CA LYS A 153 -0.16 -2.34 19.22
C LYS A 153 -1.06 -1.17 19.56
N TYR A 154 -2.38 -1.38 19.56
CA TYR A 154 -3.35 -0.29 19.76
C TYR A 154 -3.20 0.43 21.12
N GLU A 155 -2.61 -0.22 22.13
CA GLU A 155 -2.28 0.40 23.42
C GLU A 155 -1.10 1.39 23.33
N ASP A 156 -0.18 1.15 22.38
CA ASP A 156 1.02 1.96 22.16
C ASP A 156 0.79 3.00 21.06
N GLN A 157 0.78 4.27 21.48
CA GLN A 157 0.58 5.40 20.58
C GLN A 157 1.63 5.51 19.48
N LEU A 158 2.87 5.11 19.76
CA LEU A 158 3.98 5.26 18.81
C LEU A 158 3.73 4.36 17.59
N THR A 159 3.31 3.11 17.82
CA THR A 159 3.01 2.17 16.72
C THR A 159 1.82 2.63 15.87
N VAL A 160 0.83 3.31 16.48
CA VAL A 160 -0.31 3.89 15.75
C VAL A 160 0.14 5.05 14.85
N ILE A 161 1.03 5.90 15.35
CA ILE A 161 1.61 7.01 14.58
C ILE A 161 2.50 6.48 13.44
N GLU A 162 3.25 5.41 13.69
CA GLU A 162 4.09 4.76 12.68
C GLU A 162 3.26 4.23 11.50
N VAL A 163 2.15 3.53 11.78
CA VAL A 163 1.20 3.07 10.75
C VAL A 163 0.62 4.26 9.97
N GLU A 164 0.23 5.33 10.66
CA GLU A 164 -0.29 6.53 10.00
C GLU A 164 0.74 7.17 9.07
N ASN A 165 1.97 7.38 9.57
CA ASN A 165 3.04 7.98 8.78
C ASN A 165 3.37 7.11 7.57
N THR A 166 3.43 5.79 7.74
CA THR A 166 3.67 4.85 6.66
C THR A 166 2.58 4.94 5.59
N ILE A 167 1.30 4.91 5.99
CA ILE A 167 0.16 5.05 5.05
C ILE A 167 0.22 6.39 4.31
N LEU A 168 0.55 7.48 5.01
CA LEU A 168 0.70 8.80 4.40
C LEU A 168 1.87 8.85 3.41
N GLU A 169 2.98 8.20 3.71
CA GLU A 169 4.15 8.12 2.84
C GLU A 169 3.83 7.36 1.56
N ILE A 170 3.27 6.15 1.68
CA ILE A 170 2.93 5.32 0.50
C ILE A 170 1.76 5.88 -0.33
N SER A 171 0.99 6.84 0.22
CA SER A 171 -0.06 7.55 -0.51
C SER A 171 0.50 8.62 -1.46
N LYS A 172 1.73 9.08 -1.21
CA LYS A 172 2.40 10.06 -2.06
C LYS A 172 3.07 9.30 -3.20
N THR A 173 2.51 9.39 -4.39
CA THR A 173 3.19 8.90 -5.59
C THR A 173 4.51 9.64 -5.76
N ASN A 174 5.62 8.91 -5.68
CA ASN A 174 6.96 9.43 -5.91
C ASN A 174 7.07 10.05 -7.32
N ASN A 175 7.81 11.16 -7.43
CA ASN A 175 8.07 11.82 -8.71
C ASN A 175 8.78 10.88 -9.69
N GLU A 176 9.66 9.99 -9.22
CA GLU A 176 10.32 8.99 -10.06
C GLU A 176 9.33 8.07 -10.78
N ILE A 177 8.24 7.67 -10.12
CA ILE A 177 7.18 6.86 -10.76
C ILE A 177 6.44 7.67 -11.81
N LYS A 178 6.20 8.96 -11.58
CA LYS A 178 5.58 9.83 -12.59
C LYS A 178 6.48 9.99 -13.81
N ASP A 179 7.79 10.13 -13.59
CA ASP A 179 8.78 10.24 -14.66
C ASP A 179 8.87 8.94 -15.45
N ILE A 180 8.90 7.77 -14.78
CA ILE A 180 8.84 6.45 -15.43
C ILE A 180 7.59 6.35 -16.31
N LEU A 181 6.41 6.72 -15.79
CA LEU A 181 5.17 6.71 -16.55
C LEU A 181 5.24 7.62 -17.77
N ALA A 182 5.80 8.83 -17.65
CA ALA A 182 5.94 9.76 -18.76
C ALA A 182 6.90 9.21 -19.85
N LEU A 183 8.06 8.70 -19.44
CA LEU A 183 9.08 8.15 -20.35
C LEU A 183 8.63 6.89 -21.07
N THR A 184 7.68 6.13 -20.49
CA THR A 184 7.17 4.87 -21.03
C THR A 184 5.80 5.01 -21.67
N ALA A 185 5.37 6.24 -21.97
CA ALA A 185 4.09 6.52 -22.61
C ALA A 185 3.93 5.87 -23.98
N PHE A 186 5.02 5.77 -24.75
CA PHE A 186 5.02 5.16 -26.08
C PHE A 186 4.61 3.68 -26.09
N CYS A 187 4.71 2.94 -24.96
CA CYS A 187 4.28 1.55 -24.90
C CYS A 187 2.75 1.38 -25.04
N ARG A 188 2.00 2.49 -24.90
CA ARG A 188 0.53 2.55 -24.83
C ARG A 188 -0.12 3.02 -26.13
N GLU A 189 0.66 3.41 -27.13
CA GLU A 189 0.20 3.82 -28.47
C GLU A 189 -0.03 2.60 -29.38
#